data_AF-A0A138A167-F1
#
_entry.id   AF-A0A138A167-F1
#
_cell.length_a   1.000
_cell.length_b   1.000
_cell.length_c   1.000
_cell.angle_alpha   90.00
_cell.angle_beta   90.00
_cell.angle_gamma   90.00
#
_symmetry.space_group_name_H-M   'P 1'
#
loop_
_entity.id
_entity.type
_entity.pdbx_description
1 polymer ?
#
loop_
_entity_poly.entity_id
_entity_poly.type
_entity_poly.pdbx_seq_one_letter_code
_entity_poly.pdbx_strand_id
1 'polypeptide(L)'
;MRCAVGTRAVPLMISALYTDTSLHPSILASYTQAAQQIAEPSDYTRFREIALDRSIGYGRAPILEWLFEIDVDDALVVNIGELDDPTVRAYILRSFRHGKNSRRPARLHAVVAPYVTDPEPEVRTQAKALLKRF
;
A
#
# COMPACT_ATOMS: atom_id res chain seq x y z
N MET A 1 -2.13 -9.10 -30.32
CA MET A 1 -1.50 -10.33 -29.81
C MET A 1 -0.49 -9.92 -28.75
N ARG A 2 -0.87 -9.95 -27.47
CA ARG A 2 0.01 -9.65 -26.33
C ARG A 2 -0.08 -10.81 -25.35
N CYS A 3 1.07 -11.23 -24.82
CA CYS A 3 1.35 -12.59 -24.36
C CYS A 3 0.58 -13.01 -23.11
N ALA A 4 0.11 -14.26 -23.09
CA ALA A 4 -0.51 -14.95 -21.95
C ALA A 4 0.37 -15.06 -20.67
N VAL A 5 1.58 -14.48 -20.67
CA VAL A 5 2.57 -14.55 -19.60
C VAL A 5 2.23 -13.61 -18.44
N GLY A 6 1.76 -12.38 -18.71
CA GLY A 6 1.35 -11.41 -17.66
C GLY A 6 0.24 -11.97 -16.78
N THR A 7 -0.79 -12.54 -17.42
CA THR A 7 -1.95 -13.18 -16.77
C THR A 7 -1.62 -14.34 -15.82
N ARG A 8 -0.46 -15.01 -15.97
CA ARG A 8 -0.07 -16.18 -15.15
C ARG A 8 1.01 -15.86 -14.11
N ALA A 9 1.84 -14.85 -14.36
CA ALA A 9 2.98 -14.53 -13.50
C ALA A 9 2.56 -13.77 -12.22
N VAL A 10 1.57 -12.87 -12.32
CA VAL A 10 1.00 -12.15 -11.17
C VAL A 10 0.45 -13.10 -10.08
N PRO A 11 -0.44 -14.08 -10.39
CA PRO A 11 -0.90 -15.04 -9.40
C PRO A 11 0.23 -15.84 -8.73
N LEU A 12 1.29 -16.18 -9.47
CA LEU A 12 2.42 -16.93 -8.92
C LEU A 12 3.25 -16.09 -7.94
N MET A 13 3.56 -14.84 -8.28
CA MET A 13 4.25 -13.92 -7.36
C MET A 13 3.43 -13.65 -6.11
N ILE A 14 2.09 -13.58 -6.23
CA ILE A 14 1.18 -13.44 -5.10
C ILE A 14 1.18 -14.71 -4.23
N SER A 15 1.18 -15.90 -4.82
CA SER A 15 1.21 -17.15 -4.06
C SER A 15 2.47 -17.29 -3.19
N ALA A 16 3.59 -16.67 -3.61
CA ALA A 16 4.82 -16.63 -2.82
C ALA A 16 4.65 -15.89 -1.48
N LEU A 17 3.72 -14.93 -1.37
CA LEU A 17 3.42 -14.22 -0.12
C LEU A 17 2.88 -15.13 0.98
N TYR A 18 2.24 -16.23 0.57
CA TYR A 18 1.60 -17.19 1.47
C TYR A 18 2.40 -18.48 1.65
N THR A 19 3.42 -18.71 0.81
CA THR A 19 4.17 -19.97 0.81
C THR A 19 5.23 -19.99 1.92
N ASP A 20 5.84 -18.85 2.21
CA ASP A 20 6.86 -18.76 3.25
C ASP A 20 6.72 -17.47 4.05
N THR A 21 5.83 -17.51 5.04
CA THR A 21 5.58 -16.39 5.97
C THR A 21 6.73 -16.17 6.96
N SER A 22 7.77 -17.00 6.92
CA SER A 22 8.98 -16.81 7.73
C SER A 22 9.98 -15.85 7.08
N LEU A 23 9.76 -15.50 5.81
CA LEU A 23 10.60 -14.55 5.09
C LEU A 23 10.55 -13.15 5.74
N HIS A 24 11.69 -12.48 5.71
CA HIS A 24 11.79 -11.12 6.22
C HIS A 24 10.79 -10.19 5.48
N PRO A 25 10.09 -9.27 6.17
CA PRO A 25 9.02 -8.49 5.54
C PRO A 25 9.45 -7.65 4.31
N SER A 26 10.73 -7.25 4.23
CA SER A 26 11.27 -6.57 3.05
C SER A 26 11.38 -7.46 1.79
N ILE A 27 11.52 -8.78 1.97
CA ILE A 27 11.53 -9.75 0.86
C ILE A 27 10.11 -9.90 0.33
N LEU A 28 9.12 -10.05 1.22
CA LEU A 28 7.70 -10.08 0.85
C LEU A 28 7.28 -8.79 0.10
N ALA A 29 7.75 -7.63 0.55
CA ALA A 29 7.55 -6.37 -0.14
C ALA A 29 8.25 -6.30 -1.51
N SER A 30 9.37 -7.01 -1.70
CA SER A 30 10.03 -7.10 -3.01
C SER A 30 9.20 -7.94 -3.99
N TYR A 31 8.54 -9.00 -3.53
CA TYR A 31 7.63 -9.79 -4.37
C TYR A 31 6.41 -8.99 -4.82
N THR A 32 5.83 -8.19 -3.93
CA THR A 32 4.70 -7.32 -4.31
C THR A 32 5.13 -6.23 -5.28
N GLN A 33 6.30 -5.61 -5.09
CA GLN A 33 6.88 -4.68 -6.07
C GLN A 33 7.11 -5.33 -7.43
N ALA A 34 7.64 -6.55 -7.46
CA ALA A 34 7.85 -7.28 -8.71
C ALA A 34 6.52 -7.59 -9.42
N ALA A 35 5.50 -8.01 -8.65
CA ALA A 35 4.16 -8.28 -9.18
C ALA A 35 3.54 -7.02 -9.82
N GLN A 36 3.78 -5.83 -9.25
CA GLN A 36 3.31 -4.56 -9.81
C GLN A 36 3.90 -4.24 -11.18
N GLN A 37 5.15 -4.62 -11.45
CA GLN A 37 5.81 -4.32 -12.73
C GLN A 37 5.13 -4.99 -13.93
N ILE A 38 4.34 -6.03 -13.67
CA ILE A 38 3.64 -6.82 -14.67
C ILE A 38 2.12 -6.82 -14.47
N ALA A 39 1.61 -6.10 -13.46
CA ALA A 39 0.19 -6.03 -13.15
C ALA A 39 -0.57 -5.18 -14.18
N GLU A 40 -1.77 -5.62 -14.51
CA GLU A 40 -2.70 -4.88 -15.36
C GLU A 40 -3.82 -4.26 -14.50
N PRO A 41 -4.55 -3.23 -14.98
CA PRO A 41 -5.69 -2.69 -14.24
C PRO A 41 -6.76 -3.74 -13.87
N SER A 42 -6.87 -4.82 -14.64
CA SER A 42 -7.74 -5.97 -14.36
C SER A 42 -7.35 -6.73 -13.08
N ASP A 43 -6.10 -6.64 -12.62
CA ASP A 43 -5.63 -7.25 -11.38
C ASP A 43 -6.03 -6.45 -10.13
N TYR A 44 -6.61 -5.25 -10.29
CA TYR A 44 -6.93 -4.34 -9.18
C TYR A 44 -7.69 -5.01 -8.04
N THR A 45 -8.77 -5.74 -8.36
CA THR A 45 -9.60 -6.41 -7.35
C THR A 45 -8.80 -7.40 -6.51
N ARG A 46 -7.93 -8.18 -7.14
CA ARG A 46 -7.07 -9.15 -6.45
C ARG A 46 -6.04 -8.46 -5.57
N PHE A 47 -5.37 -7.43 -6.08
CA PHE A 47 -4.40 -6.67 -5.29
C PHE A 47 -5.09 -5.98 -4.11
N ARG A 48 -6.31 -5.49 -4.29
CA ARG A 48 -7.12 -4.93 -3.20
C ARG A 48 -7.42 -5.94 -2.10
N GLU A 49 -7.77 -7.17 -2.44
CA GLU A 49 -7.97 -8.25 -1.46
C GLU A 49 -6.69 -8.52 -0.65
N ILE A 50 -5.54 -8.62 -1.33
CA ILE A 50 -4.24 -8.86 -0.69
C ILE A 50 -3.83 -7.66 0.18
N ALA A 51 -4.13 -6.45 -0.27
CA ALA A 51 -3.86 -5.24 0.50
C ALA A 51 -4.61 -5.24 1.83
N LEU A 52 -5.75 -5.93 1.94
CA LEU A 52 -6.55 -6.03 3.16
C LEU A 52 -6.18 -7.24 4.03
N ASP A 53 -5.35 -8.16 3.53
CA ASP A 53 -4.88 -9.30 4.30
C ASP A 53 -3.71 -8.91 5.22
N ARG A 54 -4.04 -8.66 6.49
CA ARG A 54 -3.06 -8.26 7.52
C ARG A 54 -2.09 -9.38 7.90
N SER A 55 -2.37 -10.65 7.56
CA SER A 55 -1.46 -11.76 7.87
C SER A 55 -0.12 -11.65 7.12
N ILE A 56 -0.09 -10.91 6.02
CA ILE A 56 1.11 -10.65 5.20
C ILE A 56 2.01 -9.56 5.83
N GLY A 57 1.47 -8.77 6.78
CA GLY A 57 2.19 -7.67 7.41
C GLY A 57 2.72 -6.64 6.41
N TYR A 58 3.96 -6.17 6.60
CA TYR A 58 4.57 -5.14 5.75
C TYR A 58 4.73 -5.56 4.27
N GLY A 59 4.65 -6.85 3.93
CA GLY A 59 4.73 -7.32 2.55
C GLY A 59 3.68 -6.71 1.62
N ARG A 60 2.52 -6.31 2.16
CA ARG A 60 1.42 -5.67 1.42
C ARG A 60 1.61 -4.17 1.19
N ALA A 61 2.59 -3.54 1.85
CA ALA A 61 2.79 -2.08 1.79
C ALA A 61 2.92 -1.52 0.37
N PRO A 62 3.69 -2.15 -0.55
CA PRO A 62 3.76 -1.66 -1.93
C PRO A 62 2.41 -1.71 -2.63
N ILE A 63 1.56 -2.71 -2.35
CA ILE A 63 0.26 -2.84 -2.99
C ILE A 63 -0.63 -1.66 -2.64
N LEU A 64 -0.64 -1.25 -1.38
CA LEU A 64 -1.42 -0.11 -0.90
C LEU A 64 -1.08 1.19 -1.64
N GLU A 65 0.19 1.40 -2.01
CA GLU A 65 0.62 2.51 -2.86
C GLU A 65 0.19 2.33 -4.32
N TRP A 66 0.35 1.13 -4.89
CA TRP A 66 -0.05 0.86 -6.26
C TRP A 66 -1.55 1.05 -6.49
N LEU A 67 -2.40 0.62 -5.56
CA LEU A 67 -3.84 0.87 -5.63
C LEU A 67 -4.14 2.37 -5.77
N PHE A 68 -3.40 3.21 -5.04
CA PHE A 68 -3.53 4.66 -5.09
C PHE A 68 -3.10 5.29 -6.42
N GLU A 69 -2.24 4.61 -7.18
CA GLU A 69 -1.87 5.01 -8.54
C GLU A 69 -2.96 4.67 -9.57
N ILE A 70 -3.70 3.57 -9.36
CA ILE A 70 -4.71 3.06 -10.30
C ILE A 70 -6.10 3.69 -10.07
N ASP A 71 -6.59 3.68 -8.83
CA ASP A 71 -7.89 4.25 -8.44
C ASP A 71 -7.77 4.96 -7.09
N VAL A 72 -7.65 6.29 -7.15
CA VAL A 72 -7.44 7.13 -5.96
C VAL A 72 -8.62 7.08 -5.01
N ASP A 73 -9.84 7.02 -5.53
CA ASP A 73 -11.04 7.21 -4.72
C ASP A 73 -11.31 5.97 -3.85
N ASP A 74 -11.22 4.77 -4.43
CA ASP A 74 -11.31 3.52 -3.65
C ASP A 74 -10.05 3.29 -2.80
N ALA A 75 -8.85 3.49 -3.36
CA ALA A 75 -7.62 3.25 -2.62
C ALA A 75 -7.46 4.18 -1.42
N LEU A 76 -8.00 5.40 -1.46
CA LEU A 76 -7.99 6.28 -0.29
C LEU A 76 -8.84 5.70 0.85
N VAL A 77 -10.00 5.09 0.56
CA VAL A 77 -10.83 4.43 1.57
C VAL A 77 -10.08 3.24 2.17
N VAL A 78 -9.47 2.41 1.32
CA VAL A 78 -8.66 1.26 1.74
C VAL A 78 -7.49 1.70 2.62
N ASN A 79 -6.67 2.65 2.15
CA ASN A 79 -5.49 3.12 2.87
C ASN A 79 -5.86 3.76 4.22
N ILE A 80 -6.95 4.54 4.29
CA ILE A 80 -7.40 5.11 5.56
C ILE A 80 -7.79 4.01 6.55
N GLY A 81 -8.52 2.97 6.10
CA GLY A 81 -8.90 1.84 6.96
C GLY A 81 -7.70 1.02 7.47
N GLU A 82 -6.57 1.08 6.77
CA GLU A 82 -5.36 0.34 7.12
C GLU A 82 -4.33 1.15 7.93
N LEU A 83 -4.58 2.43 8.20
CA LEU A 83 -3.72 3.24 9.08
C LEU A 83 -3.66 2.72 10.52
N ASP A 84 -4.64 1.93 10.96
CA ASP A 84 -4.61 1.30 12.28
C ASP A 84 -3.63 0.13 12.37
N ASP A 85 -3.17 -0.42 11.24
CA ASP A 85 -2.18 -1.49 11.26
C ASP A 85 -0.74 -0.91 11.41
N PRO A 86 -0.04 -1.23 12.52
CA PRO A 86 1.31 -0.74 12.75
C PRO A 86 2.32 -1.19 11.68
N THR A 87 2.06 -2.30 11.00
CA THR A 87 2.97 -2.84 9.99
C THR A 87 3.02 -1.98 8.73
N VAL A 88 1.98 -1.20 8.40
CA VAL A 88 1.92 -0.45 7.15
C VAL A 88 1.64 1.05 7.34
N ARG A 89 1.19 1.50 8.51
CA ARG A 89 0.76 2.90 8.70
C ARG A 89 1.81 3.95 8.31
N ALA A 90 3.08 3.72 8.64
CA ALA A 90 4.17 4.62 8.27
C ALA A 90 4.30 4.73 6.75
N TYR A 91 4.15 3.60 6.06
CA TYR A 91 4.20 3.52 4.62
C TYR A 91 3.02 4.25 3.98
N ILE A 92 1.80 4.03 4.47
CA ILE A 92 0.59 4.68 3.97
C ILE A 92 0.72 6.21 4.05
N LEU A 93 1.15 6.74 5.22
CA LEU A 93 1.37 8.18 5.39
C LEU A 93 2.44 8.73 4.44
N ARG A 94 3.50 7.95 4.20
CA ARG A 94 4.53 8.28 3.21
C ARG A 94 3.95 8.32 1.79
N SER A 95 3.09 7.37 1.43
CA SER A 95 2.45 7.28 0.12
C SER A 95 1.45 8.40 -0.12
N PHE A 96 0.67 8.80 0.88
CA PHE A 96 -0.17 10.02 0.78
C PHE A 96 0.64 11.29 0.52
N ARG A 97 1.88 11.34 1.05
CA ARG A 97 2.77 12.47 0.84
C ARG A 97 3.31 12.51 -0.59
N HIS A 98 3.73 11.36 -1.11
CA HIS A 98 4.49 11.24 -2.37
C HIS A 98 3.66 10.81 -3.58
N GLY A 99 2.41 10.40 -3.37
CA GLY A 99 1.52 9.93 -4.42
C GLY A 99 1.39 10.95 -5.56
N LYS A 100 1.50 10.43 -6.79
CA LYS A 100 1.39 11.23 -8.03
C LYS A 100 0.03 11.92 -8.16
N ASN A 101 -1.00 11.33 -7.56
CA ASN A 101 -2.35 11.87 -7.56
C ASN A 101 -2.50 12.91 -6.45
N SER A 102 -2.29 14.17 -6.84
CA SER A 102 -2.15 15.35 -5.99
C SER A 102 -3.46 15.87 -5.36
N ARG A 103 -4.61 15.29 -5.71
CA ARG A 103 -5.89 15.60 -5.05
C ARG A 103 -5.91 14.96 -3.67
N ARG A 104 -5.37 15.68 -2.69
CA ARG A 104 -5.55 15.39 -1.27
C ARG A 104 -6.89 15.94 -0.82
N PRO A 105 -7.92 15.11 -0.57
CA PRO A 105 -9.18 15.64 -0.09
C PRO A 105 -9.01 16.22 1.32
N ALA A 106 -9.72 17.32 1.62
CA ALA A 106 -9.62 18.03 2.90
C ALA A 106 -9.81 17.11 4.12
N ARG A 107 -10.62 16.05 3.99
CA ARG A 107 -10.83 15.03 5.03
C ARG A 107 -9.56 14.33 5.50
N LEU A 108 -8.51 14.28 4.65
CA LEU A 108 -7.26 13.61 4.99
C LEU A 108 -6.50 14.35 6.10
N HIS A 109 -6.66 15.66 6.25
CA HIS A 109 -6.06 16.40 7.37
C HIS A 109 -6.55 15.86 8.72
N ALA A 110 -7.87 15.72 8.88
CA ALA A 110 -8.47 15.22 10.13
C ALA A 110 -8.07 13.76 10.41
N VAL A 111 -7.91 12.95 9.38
CA VAL A 111 -7.45 11.55 9.50
C VAL A 111 -5.99 11.46 9.92
N VAL A 112 -5.12 12.34 9.40
CA VAL A 112 -3.67 12.28 9.65
C VAL A 112 -3.27 12.95 10.97
N ALA A 113 -4.01 13.98 11.41
CA ALA A 113 -3.69 14.77 12.60
C ALA A 113 -3.40 13.95 13.87
N PRO A 114 -4.16 12.88 14.20
CA PRO A 114 -3.88 12.03 15.37
C PRO A 114 -2.50 11.35 15.35
N TYR A 115 -1.93 11.08 14.17
CA TYR A 115 -0.67 10.35 14.02
C TYR A 115 0.57 11.23 14.30
N VAL A 116 0.42 12.53 14.54
CA VAL A 116 1.53 13.42 14.95
C VAL A 116 2.12 13.04 16.31
N THR A 117 1.32 12.39 17.15
CA THR A 117 1.67 11.92 18.50
C THR A 117 1.78 10.39 18.58
N ASP A 118 1.82 9.69 17.45
CA ASP A 118 1.96 8.24 17.39
C ASP A 118 3.20 7.74 18.16
N PRO A 119 3.17 6.60 18.87
CA PRO A 119 4.34 6.07 19.56
C PRO A 119 5.53 5.80 18.63
N GLU A 120 5.28 5.46 17.36
CA GLU A 120 6.32 5.14 16.39
C GLU A 120 6.95 6.41 15.79
N PRO A 121 8.28 6.63 15.93
CA PRO A 121 8.94 7.85 15.45
C PRO A 121 8.79 8.13 13.96
N GLU A 122 8.82 7.07 13.15
CA GLU A 122 8.67 7.18 11.71
C GLU A 122 7.26 7.66 11.34
N VAL A 123 6.23 7.15 12.02
CA VAL A 123 4.83 7.56 11.81
C VAL A 123 4.64 9.04 12.12
N ARG A 124 5.16 9.51 13.26
CA ARG A 124 5.13 10.94 13.60
C ARG A 124 5.81 11.80 12.54
N THR A 125 6.95 11.33 12.03
CA THR A 125 7.73 12.04 11.02
C THR A 125 6.95 12.17 9.72
N GLN A 126 6.34 11.08 9.25
CA GLN A 126 5.53 11.09 8.04
C GLN A 126 4.26 11.92 8.21
N ALA A 127 3.54 11.79 9.33
CA ALA A 127 2.34 12.57 9.63
C ALA A 127 2.62 14.08 9.64
N LYS A 128 3.66 14.53 10.37
CA LYS A 128 4.06 15.94 10.41
C LYS A 128 4.45 16.46 9.03
N ALA A 129 5.19 15.67 8.25
CA ALA A 129 5.60 16.06 6.91
C ALA A 129 4.42 16.14 5.93
N LEU A 130 3.43 15.26 6.07
CA LEU A 130 2.21 15.26 5.26
C LEU A 130 1.32 16.45 5.60
N LEU A 131 1.12 16.77 6.89
CA LEU A 131 0.29 17.90 7.31
C LEU A 131 0.82 19.27 6.87
N LYS A 132 2.15 19.43 6.77
CA LYS A 132 2.78 20.65 6.23
C LYS A 132 2.48 20.92 4.74
N ARG A 133 1.83 19.99 4.04
CA ARG A 133 1.48 20.08 2.62
C ARG A 133 0.00 20.35 2.35
N PHE A 134 -0.79 20.57 3.40
CA PHE A 134 -2.16 21.07 3.29
C PHE A 134 -2.19 22.60 3.35
#